data_AF-X0WPX2-F1
#
_entry.id   AF-X0WPX2-F1
#
_cell.length_a   1.000
_cell.length_b   1.000
_cell.length_c   1.000
_cell.angle_alpha   90.00
_cell.angle_beta   90.00
_cell.angle_gamma   90.00
#
_symmetry.space_group_name_H-M   'P 1'
#
loop_
_entity.id
_entity.type
_entity.pdbx_description
1 polymer ?
#
loop_
_entity_poly.entity_id
_entity_poly.type
_entity_poly.pdbx_seq_one_letter_code
_entity_poly.pdbx_strand_id
1 'polypeptide(L)'
;NEIHLPIHPDDNPEIWVNDTFWGPKGKIVSRDWVPSCMGRVVLVDKISGIYVGEGSVSIKIKDEQCEWNNKAYLFESKDGILDISETEQYDCELTIQGLSAIIYGCYNLEDFPFKKWGDMSEENKHKIEKLFPKKLPYLHADF
;
A
#
# COMPACT_ATOMS: atom_id res chain seq x y z
N ASN A 1 34.87 -8.94 -9.28
CA ASN A 1 33.63 -9.74 -9.41
C ASN A 1 32.57 -9.14 -8.53
N GLU A 2 31.52 -8.66 -9.16
CA GLU A 2 30.33 -8.06 -8.57
C GLU A 2 29.15 -9.01 -8.86
N ILE A 3 28.19 -9.11 -7.95
CA ILE A 3 27.00 -9.94 -8.08
C ILE A 3 25.81 -9.03 -7.81
N HIS A 4 24.88 -8.96 -8.75
CA HIS A 4 23.62 -8.23 -8.59
C HIS A 4 22.51 -9.25 -8.31
N LEU A 5 21.80 -9.07 -7.19
CA LEU A 5 20.70 -9.92 -6.78
C LEU A 5 19.49 -9.04 -6.45
N PRO A 6 18.35 -9.21 -7.15
CA PRO A 6 17.09 -8.67 -6.67
C PRO A 6 16.69 -9.44 -5.41
N ILE A 7 16.48 -8.71 -4.32
CA ILE A 7 16.14 -9.27 -3.01
C ILE A 7 14.85 -8.62 -2.49
N HIS A 8 14.16 -9.32 -1.60
CA HIS A 8 13.04 -8.71 -0.88
C HIS A 8 13.59 -7.59 0.04
N PRO A 9 12.84 -6.49 0.25
CA PRO A 9 13.28 -5.41 1.15
C PRO A 9 13.67 -5.87 2.56
N ASP A 10 13.06 -6.97 3.02
CA ASP A 10 13.25 -7.55 4.36
C ASP A 10 14.37 -8.62 4.45
N ASP A 11 15.03 -8.99 3.35
CA ASP A 11 16.08 -10.04 3.37
C ASP A 11 17.37 -9.60 4.08
N ASN A 12 17.55 -8.28 4.24
CA ASN A 12 18.63 -7.62 5.00
C ASN A 12 20.02 -8.30 4.89
N PRO A 13 20.57 -8.52 3.68
CA PRO A 13 21.81 -9.29 3.46
C PRO A 13 23.03 -8.76 4.22
N GLU A 14 23.06 -7.47 4.54
CA GLU A 14 24.03 -6.84 5.42
C GLU A 14 24.25 -7.56 6.76
N ILE A 15 23.26 -8.32 7.26
CA ILE A 15 23.36 -9.04 8.54
C ILE A 15 24.02 -10.41 8.44
N TRP A 16 24.10 -11.04 7.26
CA TRP A 16 24.58 -12.42 7.11
C TRP A 16 25.63 -12.62 6.00
N VAL A 17 25.79 -11.67 5.07
CA VAL A 17 26.77 -11.78 3.97
C VAL A 17 28.21 -11.89 4.50
N ASN A 18 28.53 -11.20 5.59
CA ASN A 18 29.85 -11.28 6.21
C ASN A 18 30.16 -12.67 6.79
N ASP A 19 29.15 -13.38 7.27
CA ASP A 19 29.30 -14.72 7.82
C ASP A 19 29.43 -15.79 6.73
N THR A 20 28.81 -15.56 5.57
CA THR A 20 28.79 -16.51 4.44
C THR A 20 30.06 -16.45 3.59
N PHE A 21 30.68 -15.26 3.49
CA PHE A 21 31.85 -15.04 2.63
C PHE A 21 33.02 -14.47 3.44
N TRP A 22 33.75 -15.35 4.14
CA TRP A 22 34.97 -14.99 4.86
C TRP A 22 36.09 -14.56 3.89
N GLY A 23 36.60 -13.33 4.02
CA GLY A 23 37.69 -12.83 3.18
C GLY A 23 38.34 -11.53 3.67
N PRO A 24 39.55 -11.18 3.19
CA PRO A 24 40.38 -10.09 3.73
C PRO A 24 39.88 -8.67 3.43
N LYS A 25 38.72 -8.52 2.78
CA LYS A 25 38.06 -7.24 2.51
C LYS A 25 36.56 -7.44 2.70
N GLY A 26 35.97 -6.72 3.67
CA GLY A 26 34.53 -6.73 3.91
C GLY A 26 33.77 -6.48 2.62
N LYS A 27 32.75 -7.28 2.36
CA LYS A 27 31.90 -7.10 1.18
C LYS A 27 30.96 -5.93 1.46
N ILE A 28 30.90 -4.97 0.54
CA ILE A 28 29.98 -3.85 0.61
C ILE A 28 28.68 -4.33 -0.06
N VAL A 29 27.59 -4.28 0.70
CA VAL A 29 26.24 -4.39 0.15
C VAL A 29 25.81 -2.97 -0.23
N SER A 30 25.44 -2.76 -1.49
CA SER A 30 24.82 -1.51 -1.95
C SER A 30 23.42 -1.80 -2.49
N ARG A 31 22.48 -0.87 -2.22
CA ARG A 31 21.11 -0.89 -2.77
C ARG A 31 20.99 0.24 -3.79
N ASP A 32 21.64 0.07 -4.94
CA ASP A 32 21.78 1.15 -5.94
C ASP A 32 20.49 1.43 -6.73
N TRP A 33 19.55 0.49 -6.73
CA TRP A 33 18.31 0.60 -7.49
C TRP A 33 17.14 -0.04 -6.74
N VAL A 34 16.07 0.74 -6.56
CA VAL A 34 14.79 0.26 -6.05
C VAL A 34 13.74 0.62 -7.10
N PRO A 35 13.15 -0.37 -7.81
CA PRO A 35 12.11 -0.06 -8.79
C PRO A 35 10.94 0.62 -8.09
N SER A 36 10.62 1.84 -8.54
CA SER A 36 9.44 2.56 -8.09
C SER A 36 8.25 2.14 -8.95
N CYS A 37 7.70 0.96 -8.68
CA CYS A 37 6.50 0.50 -9.36
C CYS A 37 5.31 1.37 -8.96
N MET A 38 4.55 1.85 -9.95
CA MET A 38 3.30 2.56 -9.70
C MET A 38 2.14 1.58 -9.87
N GLY A 39 1.31 1.49 -8.84
CA GLY A 39 0.06 0.73 -8.87
C GLY A 39 -1.14 1.68 -8.85
N ARG A 40 -2.22 1.29 -9.55
CA ARG A 40 -3.48 2.02 -9.56
C ARG A 40 -4.65 1.06 -9.45
N VAL A 41 -5.55 1.33 -8.52
CA VAL A 41 -6.87 0.68 -8.47
C VAL A 41 -7.68 1.12 -9.69
N VAL A 42 -8.19 0.16 -10.47
CA VAL A 42 -8.99 0.44 -11.68
C VAL A 42 -10.49 0.40 -11.38
N LEU A 43 -10.93 -0.61 -10.63
CA LEU A 43 -12.33 -0.83 -10.22
C LEU A 43 -12.37 -1.03 -8.70
N VAL A 44 -12.98 -0.09 -7.98
CA VAL A 44 -12.99 -0.11 -6.50
C VAL A 44 -13.73 -1.33 -5.94
N ASP A 45 -14.89 -1.66 -6.51
CA ASP A 45 -15.74 -2.79 -6.10
C ASP A 45 -15.11 -4.16 -6.37
N LYS A 46 -14.09 -4.23 -7.25
CA LYS A 46 -13.39 -5.48 -7.60
C LYS A 46 -12.17 -5.77 -6.74
N ILE A 47 -11.88 -4.93 -5.74
CA ILE A 47 -10.81 -5.18 -4.77
C ILE A 47 -11.26 -6.19 -3.70
N SER A 48 -12.56 -6.44 -3.53
CA SER A 48 -13.08 -7.40 -2.55
C SER A 48 -12.40 -8.77 -2.67
N GLY A 49 -12.24 -9.45 -1.54
CA GLY A 49 -11.58 -10.75 -1.45
C GLY A 49 -10.11 -10.68 -1.02
N ILE A 50 -9.50 -9.49 -0.93
CA ILE A 50 -8.14 -9.36 -0.38
C ILE A 50 -8.12 -9.49 1.14
N TYR A 51 -6.98 -9.91 1.69
CA TYR A 51 -6.75 -9.93 3.13
C TYR A 51 -6.53 -8.54 3.70
N VAL A 52 -7.31 -8.22 4.73
CA VAL A 52 -7.31 -6.93 5.45
C VAL A 52 -7.25 -7.17 6.95
N GLY A 53 -7.02 -6.10 7.71
CA GLY A 53 -7.17 -6.10 9.16
C GLY A 53 -8.65 -6.10 9.57
N GLU A 54 -8.92 -5.63 10.78
CA GLU A 54 -10.28 -5.60 11.33
C GLU A 54 -10.92 -4.22 11.20
N GLY A 55 -12.25 -4.20 11.14
CA GLY A 55 -13.05 -2.98 11.22
C GLY A 55 -13.73 -2.63 9.90
N SER A 56 -14.19 -1.39 9.82
CA SER A 56 -14.91 -0.86 8.67
C SER A 56 -14.69 0.64 8.54
N VAL A 57 -14.73 1.14 7.31
CA VAL A 57 -14.68 2.57 7.01
C VAL A 57 -15.43 2.85 5.71
N SER A 58 -16.22 3.92 5.69
CA SER A 58 -16.90 4.38 4.49
C SER A 58 -16.11 5.51 3.84
N ILE A 59 -15.76 5.37 2.57
CA ILE A 59 -14.91 6.32 1.85
C ILE A 59 -15.57 6.74 0.55
N LYS A 60 -15.67 8.05 0.32
CA LYS A 60 -16.04 8.60 -0.98
C LYS A 60 -14.81 8.79 -1.85
N ILE A 61 -14.83 8.18 -3.03
CA ILE A 61 -13.72 8.18 -3.95
C ILE A 61 -13.89 9.27 -5.01
N LYS A 62 -12.80 9.97 -5.31
CA LYS A 62 -12.67 10.92 -6.42
C LYS A 62 -11.66 10.40 -7.43
N ASP A 63 -12.10 10.28 -8.67
CA ASP A 63 -11.33 9.79 -9.80
C ASP A 63 -11.73 10.55 -11.06
N GLU A 64 -10.92 11.54 -11.44
CA GLU A 64 -11.17 12.37 -12.63
C GLU A 64 -11.03 11.58 -13.95
N GLN A 65 -10.39 10.42 -13.92
CA GLN A 65 -10.10 9.63 -15.12
C GLN A 65 -11.09 8.49 -15.33
N CYS A 66 -11.77 8.04 -14.27
CA CYS A 66 -12.65 6.88 -14.30
C CYS A 66 -13.92 7.17 -13.53
N GLU A 67 -14.95 7.67 -14.23
CA GLU A 67 -16.20 8.12 -13.61
C GLU A 67 -16.91 7.05 -12.79
N TRP A 68 -16.77 5.77 -13.17
CA TRP A 68 -17.37 4.65 -12.44
C TRP A 68 -16.86 4.52 -11.00
N ASN A 69 -15.67 5.05 -10.68
CA ASN A 69 -15.12 5.04 -9.33
C ASN A 69 -15.67 6.18 -8.45
N ASN A 70 -16.33 7.21 -9.01
CA ASN A 70 -16.79 8.41 -8.28
C ASN A 70 -18.04 8.15 -7.42
N LYS A 71 -17.92 7.27 -6.42
CA LYS A 71 -18.99 6.88 -5.50
C LYS A 71 -18.47 6.78 -4.07
N ALA A 72 -19.39 6.61 -3.12
CA ALA A 72 -19.06 6.24 -1.76
C ALA A 72 -19.18 4.73 -1.57
N TYR A 73 -18.19 4.15 -0.91
CA TYR A 73 -18.07 2.73 -0.67
C TYR A 73 -17.84 2.45 0.82
N LEU A 74 -18.53 1.45 1.35
CA LEU A 74 -18.24 0.86 2.64
C LEU A 74 -17.21 -0.25 2.44
N PHE A 75 -16.06 -0.11 3.08
CA PHE A 75 -15.04 -1.13 3.19
C PHE A 75 -15.20 -1.81 4.54
N GLU A 76 -15.43 -3.11 4.56
CA GLU A 76 -15.66 -3.88 5.79
C GLU A 76 -14.83 -5.17 5.79
N SER A 77 -14.25 -5.51 6.93
CA SER A 77 -13.61 -6.81 7.13
C SER A 77 -14.62 -7.85 7.57
N LYS A 78 -14.73 -8.93 6.80
CA LYS A 78 -15.49 -10.14 7.12
C LYS A 78 -14.51 -11.29 7.25
N ASP A 79 -14.26 -11.72 8.48
CA ASP A 79 -13.29 -12.78 8.81
C ASP A 79 -11.89 -12.53 8.22
N GLY A 80 -11.44 -11.26 8.22
CA GLY A 80 -10.14 -10.84 7.67
C GLY A 80 -10.11 -10.69 6.15
N ILE A 81 -11.27 -10.83 5.48
CA ILE A 81 -11.44 -10.65 4.04
C ILE A 81 -12.21 -9.36 3.78
N LEU A 82 -11.74 -8.58 2.81
CA LEU A 82 -12.38 -7.32 2.45
C LEU A 82 -13.66 -7.56 1.68
N ASP A 83 -14.76 -7.02 2.19
CA ASP A 83 -16.02 -6.85 1.50
C ASP A 83 -16.23 -5.36 1.19
N ILE A 84 -16.74 -5.07 -0.01
CA ILE A 84 -16.96 -3.69 -0.47
C ILE A 84 -18.39 -3.59 -0.99
N SER A 85 -19.12 -2.59 -0.51
CA SER A 85 -20.46 -2.26 -1.00
C SER A 85 -20.61 -0.75 -1.22
N GLU A 86 -21.51 -0.35 -2.12
CA GLU A 86 -21.85 1.07 -2.29
C GLU A 86 -22.68 1.58 -1.10
N THR A 87 -22.46 2.82 -0.69
CA THR A 87 -23.16 3.48 0.41
C THR A 87 -23.41 4.95 0.08
N GLU A 88 -24.40 5.56 0.72
CA GLU A 88 -24.66 7.01 0.61
C GLU A 88 -23.91 7.83 1.67
N GLN A 89 -23.57 7.22 2.80
CA GLN A 89 -22.86 7.86 3.90
C GLN A 89 -21.37 7.50 3.85
N TYR A 90 -20.52 8.48 4.14
CA TYR A 90 -19.06 8.29 4.15
C TYR A 90 -18.41 9.04 5.30
N ASP A 91 -17.35 8.43 5.84
CA ASP A 91 -16.56 8.98 6.94
C ASP A 91 -15.55 10.01 6.43
N CYS A 92 -14.98 9.80 5.23
CA CYS A 92 -13.99 10.69 4.63
C CYS A 92 -13.99 10.62 3.09
N GLU A 93 -13.27 11.55 2.46
CA GLU A 93 -13.06 11.57 1.01
C GLU A 93 -11.60 11.27 0.67
N LEU A 94 -11.38 10.43 -0.33
CA LEU A 94 -10.06 10.11 -0.88
C LEU A 94 -10.06 10.25 -2.41
N THR A 95 -8.91 10.56 -2.98
CA THR A 95 -8.69 10.37 -4.42
C THR A 95 -8.34 8.91 -4.71
N ILE A 96 -8.46 8.49 -5.97
CA ILE A 96 -8.06 7.14 -6.40
C ILE A 96 -6.58 6.86 -6.15
N GLN A 97 -5.71 7.88 -6.19
CA GLN A 97 -4.29 7.75 -5.85
C GLN A 97 -4.10 7.48 -4.35
N GLY A 98 -4.87 8.18 -3.49
CA GLY A 98 -4.88 7.94 -2.05
C GLY A 98 -5.34 6.52 -1.70
N LEU A 99 -6.44 6.07 -2.31
CA LEU A 99 -6.92 4.69 -2.14
C LEU A 99 -5.87 3.68 -2.63
N SER A 100 -5.28 3.91 -3.81
CA SER A 100 -4.26 3.01 -4.36
C SER A 100 -3.06 2.89 -3.41
N ALA A 101 -2.57 4.02 -2.86
CA ALA A 101 -1.48 4.01 -1.89
C ALA A 101 -1.80 3.18 -0.64
N ILE A 102 -3.05 3.27 -0.14
CA ILE A 102 -3.54 2.47 0.99
C ILE A 102 -3.52 0.98 0.66
N ILE A 103 -4.11 0.59 -0.49
CA ILE A 103 -4.22 -0.82 -0.89
C ILE A 103 -2.85 -1.48 -1.10
N TYR A 104 -1.89 -0.76 -1.67
CA TYR A 104 -0.53 -1.27 -1.85
C TYR A 104 0.33 -1.19 -0.57
N GLY A 105 -0.16 -0.59 0.51
CA GLY A 105 0.52 -0.56 1.82
C GLY A 105 1.66 0.46 1.96
N CYS A 106 2.01 1.18 0.89
CA CYS A 106 3.05 2.20 0.86
C CYS A 106 2.49 3.60 1.14
N TYR A 107 2.16 3.90 2.40
CA TYR A 107 1.59 5.20 2.75
C TYR A 107 1.93 5.70 4.15
N ASN A 108 1.87 7.02 4.29
CA ASN A 108 1.71 7.74 5.55
C ASN A 108 0.49 8.66 5.39
N LEU A 109 -0.55 8.46 6.20
CA LEU A 109 -1.80 9.24 6.07
C LEU A 109 -1.59 10.72 6.40
N GLU A 110 -0.55 11.06 7.17
CA GLU A 110 -0.17 12.45 7.41
C GLU A 110 0.25 13.19 6.14
N ASP A 111 0.71 12.47 5.11
CA ASP A 111 1.16 13.09 3.86
C ASP A 111 -0.03 13.42 2.93
N PHE A 112 -1.22 12.86 3.20
CA PHE A 112 -2.35 12.91 2.27
C PHE A 112 -2.88 14.33 2.03
N PRO A 113 -3.03 15.20 3.06
CA PRO A 113 -3.44 16.58 2.85
C PRO A 113 -2.46 17.35 1.96
N PHE A 114 -1.14 17.15 2.16
CA PHE A 114 -0.11 17.81 1.36
C PHE A 114 -0.10 17.33 -0.10
N LYS A 115 -0.38 16.04 -0.32
CA LYS A 115 -0.52 15.45 -1.67
C LYS A 115 -1.88 15.69 -2.32
N LYS A 116 -2.83 16.29 -1.59
CA LYS A 116 -4.24 16.43 -1.99
C LYS A 116 -4.91 15.09 -2.32
N TRP A 117 -4.49 14.02 -1.63
CA TRP A 117 -5.07 12.68 -1.79
C TRP A 117 -6.26 12.43 -0.88
N GLY A 118 -6.45 13.28 0.13
CA GLY A 118 -7.57 13.24 1.05
C GLY A 118 -7.28 14.09 2.27
N ASP A 119 -8.32 14.45 3.00
CA ASP A 119 -8.24 15.08 4.32
C ASP A 119 -9.23 14.37 5.24
N MET A 120 -8.78 13.97 6.42
CA MET A 120 -9.48 13.06 7.30
C MET A 120 -9.12 13.31 8.77
N SER A 121 -10.09 13.09 9.65
CA SER A 121 -9.88 13.14 11.09
C SER A 121 -8.95 12.02 11.57
N GLU A 122 -8.33 12.22 12.73
CA GLU A 122 -7.49 11.21 13.40
C GLU A 122 -8.24 9.89 13.64
N GLU A 123 -9.54 9.97 13.95
CA GLU A 123 -10.38 8.77 14.12
C GLU A 123 -10.45 7.96 12.82
N ASN A 124 -10.63 8.62 11.68
CA ASN A 124 -10.73 7.96 10.39
C ASN A 124 -9.37 7.43 9.91
N LYS A 125 -8.28 8.14 10.21
CA LYS A 125 -6.91 7.61 10.00
C LYS A 125 -6.73 6.29 10.74
N HIS A 126 -7.13 6.24 12.01
CA HIS A 126 -7.02 5.02 12.81
C HIS A 126 -7.88 3.87 12.26
N LYS A 127 -9.12 4.14 11.83
CA LYS A 127 -9.97 3.14 11.16
C LYS A 127 -9.31 2.58 9.90
N ILE A 128 -8.74 3.46 9.07
CA ILE A 128 -8.05 3.07 7.83
C ILE A 128 -6.80 2.25 8.12
N GLU A 129 -5.95 2.65 9.06
CA GLU A 129 -4.73 1.89 9.40
C GLU A 129 -5.06 0.53 10.03
N LYS A 130 -6.15 0.44 10.81
CA LYS A 130 -6.62 -0.82 11.38
C LYS A 130 -7.17 -1.77 10.31
N LEU A 131 -7.94 -1.24 9.36
CA LEU A 131 -8.51 -2.04 8.27
C LEU A 131 -7.47 -2.39 7.20
N PHE A 132 -6.55 -1.49 6.87
CA PHE A 132 -5.50 -1.69 5.88
C PHE A 132 -4.11 -1.59 6.51
N PRO A 133 -3.67 -2.59 7.30
CA PRO A 133 -2.33 -2.59 7.87
C PRO A 133 -1.26 -2.39 6.80
N LYS A 134 -0.24 -1.59 7.12
CA LYS A 134 0.88 -1.31 6.22
C LYS A 134 1.58 -2.62 5.84
N LYS A 135 1.88 -2.76 4.55
CA LYS A 135 2.65 -3.87 3.98
C LYS A 135 3.76 -3.29 3.11
N LEU A 136 4.88 -4.01 2.99
CA LEU A 136 5.96 -3.65 2.09
C LEU A 136 5.75 -4.41 0.76
N PRO A 137 5.12 -3.81 -0.26
CA PRO A 137 4.95 -4.47 -1.53
C PRO A 137 6.32 -4.66 -2.21
N TYR A 138 6.46 -5.79 -2.88
CA TYR A 138 7.65 -6.13 -3.65
C TYR A 138 7.24 -6.67 -5.02
N LEU A 139 7.86 -6.14 -6.07
CA LEU A 139 7.73 -6.65 -7.42
C LEU A 139 9.12 -7.01 -7.94
N HIS A 140 9.32 -8.29 -8.26
CA HIS A 140 10.57 -8.79 -8.82
C HIS A 140 10.65 -8.63 -10.35
N ALA A 141 9.49 -8.70 -11.03
CA ALA A 141 9.42 -8.70 -12.48
C ALA A 141 9.43 -7.27 -13.07
N ASP A 142 9.99 -7.15 -14.27
CA ASP A 142 9.97 -5.96 -15.12
C ASP A 142 9.29 -6.32 -16.46
N PHE A 143 8.50 -5.42 -17.04
CA PHE A 143 7.63 -5.70 -18.20
C PHE A 143 7.49 -4.52 -19.16
#